data_AF-A0A2G2FYQ9-F1
#
_entry.id   AF-A0A2G2FYQ9-F1
#
_cell.length_a   1.000
_cell.length_b   1.000
_cell.length_c   1.000
_cell.angle_alpha   90.00
_cell.angle_beta   90.00
_cell.angle_gamma   90.00
#
_symmetry.space_group_name_H-M   'P 1'
#
loop_
_entity.id
_entity.type
_entity.pdbx_description
1 polymer ?
#
loop_
_entity_poly.entity_id
_entity_poly.type
_entity_poly.pdbx_seq_one_letter_code
_entity_poly.pdbx_strand_id
1 'polypeptide(L)'
;MNKLSLNDAKAFLSLLEQESILKTSFTVPGKRLLVELEAEGVVELKRLTSNSRKVILLNKKALLFDLSNKFHISNLEVYIELLEDSDADRDTFAKAGVSTKLKSTNPKSGFHMNSFDLIPMVVNGKVVEIDFPDRCALFIHANSTLEVEKDVLIVGVENFTNITRALSQKKIFDYEEQILFVERSKYLQTWLKKIPNKYLHFGDFDFAGIEIYQTQYLDIVKNRGSYFIPESIEEDIKEKGITDLYRIHKEKYKGISSDNVDVKRLIKIINDNKRTLEQEFYI
;
A
#
# COMPACT_ATOMS: atom_id res chain seq x y z
N MET A 1 -3.14 14.78 -19.46
CA MET A 1 -3.47 13.75 -20.47
C MET A 1 -4.92 13.36 -20.22
N ASN A 2 -5.81 13.51 -21.19
CA ASN A 2 -7.23 13.21 -21.00
C ASN A 2 -7.41 11.68 -20.95
N LYS A 3 -8.12 11.18 -19.93
CA LYS A 3 -8.45 9.76 -19.76
C LYS A 3 -9.88 9.52 -20.19
N LEU A 4 -10.12 8.51 -21.03
CA LEU A 4 -11.45 8.02 -21.30
C LEU A 4 -11.90 7.14 -20.13
N SER A 5 -13.11 7.35 -19.60
CA SER A 5 -13.61 6.52 -18.50
C SER A 5 -13.97 5.13 -19.00
N LEU A 6 -13.94 4.11 -18.13
CA LEU A 6 -14.37 2.75 -18.48
C LEU A 6 -15.81 2.73 -19.04
N ASN A 7 -16.72 3.51 -18.41
CA ASN A 7 -18.10 3.61 -18.87
C ASN A 7 -18.21 4.22 -20.27
N ASP A 8 -17.45 5.28 -20.56
CA ASP A 8 -17.47 5.90 -21.89
C ASP A 8 -16.81 5.01 -22.94
N ALA A 9 -15.72 4.31 -22.59
CA ALA A 9 -15.05 3.36 -23.47
C ALA A 9 -16.02 2.24 -23.89
N LYS A 10 -16.74 1.64 -22.93
CA LYS A 10 -17.78 0.65 -23.21
C LYS A 10 -18.93 1.23 -24.06
N ALA A 11 -19.36 2.45 -23.78
CA ALA A 11 -20.39 3.11 -24.58
C ALA A 11 -19.93 3.34 -26.04
N PHE A 12 -18.68 3.75 -26.25
CA PHE A 12 -18.11 3.87 -27.61
C PHE A 12 -17.97 2.51 -28.30
N LEU A 13 -17.58 1.44 -27.58
CA LEU A 13 -17.55 0.10 -28.14
C LEU A 13 -18.95 -0.34 -28.60
N SER A 14 -19.97 -0.18 -27.74
CA SER A 14 -21.36 -0.46 -28.12
C SER A 14 -21.85 0.39 -29.29
N LEU A 15 -21.40 1.65 -29.42
CA LEU A 15 -21.71 2.49 -30.57
C LEU A 15 -21.04 1.97 -31.87
N LEU A 16 -19.81 1.44 -31.79
CA LEU A 16 -19.10 0.84 -32.93
C LEU A 16 -19.72 -0.48 -33.41
N GLU A 17 -20.41 -1.19 -32.53
CA GLU A 17 -21.09 -2.46 -32.79
C GLU A 17 -22.53 -2.29 -33.27
N GLN A 18 -23.30 -1.40 -32.61
CA GLN A 18 -24.74 -1.24 -32.83
C GLN A 18 -25.06 -0.07 -33.77
N GLU A 19 -24.04 0.69 -34.18
CA GLU A 19 -24.10 1.92 -34.98
C GLU A 19 -24.95 3.06 -34.37
N SER A 20 -25.68 2.78 -33.28
CA SER A 20 -26.50 3.76 -32.61
C SER A 20 -26.86 3.33 -31.18
N ILE A 21 -26.71 4.24 -30.22
CA ILE A 21 -27.05 4.01 -28.80
C ILE A 21 -27.66 5.25 -28.16
N LEU A 22 -28.18 5.14 -26.93
CA LEU A 22 -28.72 6.30 -26.22
C LEU A 22 -27.60 7.21 -25.71
N LYS A 23 -27.78 8.54 -25.82
CA LYS A 23 -26.83 9.53 -25.26
C LYS A 23 -26.67 9.39 -23.74
N THR A 24 -27.66 8.81 -23.06
CA THR A 24 -27.62 8.55 -21.61
C THR A 24 -26.60 7.49 -21.21
N SER A 25 -26.15 6.65 -22.13
CA SER A 25 -25.09 5.65 -21.88
C SER A 25 -23.72 6.28 -21.60
N PHE A 26 -23.52 7.55 -21.97
CA PHE A 26 -22.28 8.27 -21.75
C PHE A 26 -22.30 9.08 -20.45
N THR A 27 -21.13 9.19 -19.82
CA THR A 27 -20.92 10.06 -18.66
C THR A 27 -20.98 11.54 -19.05
N VAL A 28 -20.89 12.45 -18.08
CA VAL A 28 -20.84 13.90 -18.37
C VAL A 28 -19.64 14.26 -19.25
N PRO A 29 -18.40 13.81 -18.98
CA PRO A 29 -17.29 13.94 -19.91
C PRO A 29 -17.55 13.33 -21.30
N GLY A 30 -18.06 12.10 -21.38
CA GLY A 30 -18.37 11.46 -22.66
C GLY A 30 -19.38 12.25 -23.49
N LYS A 31 -20.40 12.82 -22.84
CA LYS A 31 -21.39 13.70 -23.50
C LYS A 31 -20.79 14.99 -24.05
N ARG A 32 -19.71 15.50 -23.48
CA ARG A 32 -18.98 16.67 -24.04
C ARG A 32 -18.21 16.25 -25.28
N LEU A 33 -17.51 15.12 -25.24
CA LEU A 33 -16.82 14.55 -26.40
C LEU A 33 -17.79 14.28 -27.56
N LEU A 34 -19.00 13.80 -27.29
CA LEU A 34 -20.03 13.60 -28.32
C LEU A 34 -20.42 14.90 -29.04
N VAL A 35 -20.37 16.06 -28.37
CA VAL A 35 -20.66 17.35 -29.01
C VAL A 35 -19.53 17.75 -29.95
N GLU A 36 -18.28 17.47 -29.58
CA GLU A 36 -17.12 17.66 -30.47
C GLU A 36 -17.22 16.74 -31.70
N LEU A 37 -17.48 15.46 -31.48
CA LEU A 37 -17.63 14.46 -32.55
C LEU A 37 -18.81 14.76 -33.49
N GLU A 38 -19.89 15.37 -32.98
CA GLU A 38 -21.01 15.83 -33.79
C GLU A 38 -20.60 17.02 -34.69
N ALA A 39 -19.85 17.97 -34.15
CA ALA A 39 -19.32 19.10 -34.92
C ALA A 39 -18.31 18.65 -36.00
N GLU A 40 -17.57 17.57 -35.73
CA GLU A 40 -16.61 16.93 -36.65
C GLU A 40 -17.30 15.99 -37.66
N GLY A 41 -18.63 15.79 -37.58
CA GLY A 41 -19.39 14.92 -38.49
C GLY A 41 -19.14 13.42 -38.29
N VAL A 42 -18.60 13.04 -37.13
CA VAL A 42 -18.31 11.64 -36.78
C VAL A 42 -19.55 10.93 -36.25
N VAL A 43 -20.41 11.66 -35.53
CA VAL A 43 -21.69 11.17 -34.98
C VAL A 43 -22.81 12.18 -35.23
N GLU A 44 -24.06 11.74 -35.12
CA GLU A 44 -25.25 12.60 -35.13
C GLU A 44 -26.01 12.44 -33.80
N LEU A 45 -26.39 13.55 -33.14
CA LEU A 45 -27.24 13.52 -31.94
C LEU A 45 -28.72 13.71 -32.28
N LYS A 46 -29.36 12.65 -32.76
CA LYS A 46 -30.77 12.65 -33.14
C LYS A 46 -31.70 12.72 -31.92
N ARG A 47 -32.64 13.65 -31.92
CA ARG A 47 -33.68 13.75 -30.88
C ARG A 47 -34.70 12.61 -31.03
N LEU A 48 -34.99 11.90 -29.94
CA LEU A 48 -36.05 10.89 -29.87
C LEU A 48 -37.31 11.44 -29.19
N THR A 49 -37.13 12.13 -28.06
CA THR A 49 -38.21 12.76 -27.30
C THR A 49 -37.77 14.13 -26.78
N SER A 50 -38.61 14.79 -25.97
CA SER A 50 -38.24 16.06 -25.33
C SER A 50 -36.91 15.96 -24.56
N ASN A 51 -36.68 14.81 -23.88
CA ASN A 51 -35.58 14.59 -22.94
C ASN A 51 -34.57 13.51 -23.37
N SER A 52 -34.81 12.82 -24.51
CA SER A 52 -33.94 11.73 -24.97
C SER A 52 -33.33 12.03 -26.33
N ARG A 53 -32.03 11.72 -26.46
CA ARG A 53 -31.30 11.77 -27.72
C ARG A 53 -30.61 10.43 -27.97
N LYS A 54 -30.62 9.99 -29.22
CA LYS A 54 -29.81 8.90 -29.73
C LYS A 54 -28.51 9.47 -30.28
N VAL A 55 -27.42 8.73 -30.13
CA VAL A 55 -26.16 8.94 -30.82
C VAL A 55 -26.16 7.97 -31.99
N ILE A 56 -25.95 8.46 -33.21
CA ILE A 56 -25.83 7.65 -34.42
C ILE A 56 -24.39 7.80 -34.93
N LEU A 57 -23.73 6.69 -35.21
CA LEU A 57 -22.39 6.68 -35.78
C LEU A 57 -22.47 6.98 -37.28
N LEU A 58 -21.80 8.05 -37.71
CA LEU A 58 -21.73 8.42 -39.13
C LEU A 58 -20.44 7.90 -39.77
N ASN A 59 -19.33 7.90 -39.02
CA ASN A 59 -18.03 7.51 -39.55
C ASN A 59 -17.20 6.71 -38.53
N LYS A 60 -17.20 5.38 -38.70
CA LYS A 60 -16.44 4.45 -37.86
C LYS A 60 -14.93 4.72 -37.86
N LYS A 61 -14.35 5.04 -39.02
CA LYS A 61 -12.90 5.29 -39.15
C LYS A 61 -12.49 6.57 -38.44
N ALA A 62 -13.29 7.63 -38.59
CA ALA A 62 -13.04 8.90 -37.91
C ALA A 62 -13.15 8.74 -36.38
N LEU A 63 -14.16 8.02 -35.89
CA LEU A 63 -14.29 7.76 -34.45
C LEU A 63 -13.06 7.03 -33.88
N LEU A 64 -12.60 5.97 -34.54
CA LEU A 64 -11.39 5.26 -34.10
C LEU A 64 -10.14 6.15 -34.15
N PHE A 65 -10.03 7.00 -35.18
CA PHE A 65 -8.93 7.96 -35.29
C PHE A 65 -8.95 9.01 -34.17
N ASP A 66 -10.11 9.55 -33.83
CA ASP A 66 -10.27 10.51 -32.72
C ASP A 66 -9.96 9.88 -31.37
N LEU A 67 -10.44 8.65 -31.12
CA LEU A 67 -10.12 7.92 -29.90
C LEU A 67 -8.61 7.65 -29.79
N SER A 68 -7.97 7.26 -30.89
CA SER A 68 -6.52 7.07 -30.96
C SER A 68 -5.76 8.36 -30.69
N ASN A 69 -6.12 9.49 -31.30
CA ASN A 69 -5.36 10.73 -31.15
C ASN A 69 -5.62 11.46 -29.83
N LYS A 70 -6.87 11.56 -29.40
CA LYS A 70 -7.25 12.29 -28.18
C LYS A 70 -6.88 11.52 -26.91
N PHE A 71 -6.89 10.18 -26.96
CA PHE A 71 -6.72 9.33 -25.78
C PHE A 71 -5.56 8.32 -25.87
N HIS A 72 -4.84 8.25 -26.99
CA HIS A 72 -3.80 7.24 -27.24
C HIS A 72 -4.34 5.80 -27.12
N ILE A 73 -5.53 5.56 -27.67
CA ILE A 73 -6.21 4.26 -27.67
C ILE A 73 -6.14 3.66 -29.08
N SER A 74 -5.19 2.75 -29.31
CA SER A 74 -5.03 2.05 -30.60
C SER A 74 -6.02 0.89 -30.80
N ASN A 75 -6.49 0.30 -29.70
CA ASN A 75 -7.49 -0.76 -29.67
C ASN A 75 -8.41 -0.55 -28.45
N LEU A 76 -9.71 -0.38 -28.69
CA LEU A 76 -10.67 0.01 -27.65
C LEU A 76 -11.04 -1.17 -26.75
N GLU A 77 -11.09 -2.38 -27.31
CA GLU A 77 -11.38 -3.63 -26.63
C GLU A 77 -10.27 -3.95 -25.62
N VAL A 78 -9.01 -3.94 -26.07
CA VAL A 78 -7.83 -4.13 -25.20
C VAL A 78 -7.78 -3.04 -24.12
N TYR A 79 -8.14 -1.81 -24.46
CA TYR A 79 -8.22 -0.72 -23.48
C TYR A 79 -9.26 -0.98 -22.39
N ILE A 80 -10.43 -1.53 -22.75
CA ILE A 80 -11.49 -1.89 -21.80
C ILE A 80 -11.02 -3.04 -20.91
N GLU A 81 -10.46 -4.11 -21.50
CA GLU A 81 -9.92 -5.26 -20.76
C GLU A 81 -8.92 -4.81 -19.70
N LEU A 82 -7.97 -3.93 -20.07
CA LEU A 82 -6.97 -3.40 -19.14
C LEU A 82 -7.54 -2.48 -18.05
N LEU A 83 -8.64 -1.78 -18.32
CA LEU A 83 -9.32 -0.97 -17.32
C LEU A 83 -10.18 -1.81 -16.36
N GLU A 84 -10.61 -3.00 -16.78
CA GLU A 84 -11.34 -3.96 -15.96
C GLU A 84 -10.41 -4.83 -15.12
N ASP A 85 -9.19 -5.09 -15.60
CA ASP A 85 -8.19 -5.86 -14.88
C ASP A 85 -7.55 -5.05 -13.74
N SER A 86 -7.97 -5.35 -12.50
CA SER A 86 -7.40 -4.75 -11.29
C SER A 86 -5.92 -5.10 -11.08
N ASP A 87 -5.44 -6.19 -11.68
CA ASP A 87 -4.11 -6.79 -11.46
C ASP A 87 -3.11 -6.46 -12.58
N ALA A 88 -3.57 -6.05 -13.77
CA ALA A 88 -2.70 -5.64 -14.90
C ALA A 88 -1.66 -4.59 -14.50
N ASP A 89 -0.37 -4.89 -14.65
CA ASP A 89 0.72 -3.97 -14.32
C ASP A 89 0.96 -2.91 -15.42
N ARG A 90 1.83 -1.93 -15.14
CA ARG A 90 2.18 -0.89 -16.12
C ARG A 90 2.84 -1.46 -17.38
N ASP A 91 3.53 -2.58 -17.27
CA ASP A 91 4.21 -3.20 -18.40
C ASP A 91 3.18 -3.80 -19.38
N THR A 92 2.08 -4.34 -18.86
CA THR A 92 0.95 -4.80 -19.66
C THR A 92 0.30 -3.64 -20.42
N PHE A 93 0.12 -2.48 -19.76
CA PHE A 93 -0.37 -1.25 -20.41
C PHE A 93 0.60 -0.78 -21.51
N ALA A 94 1.91 -0.76 -21.22
CA ALA A 94 2.93 -0.35 -22.19
C ALA A 94 2.95 -1.26 -23.43
N LYS A 95 2.88 -2.59 -23.23
CA LYS A 95 2.84 -3.58 -24.31
C LYS A 95 1.58 -3.46 -25.18
N ALA A 96 0.47 -3.04 -24.58
CA ALA A 96 -0.78 -2.78 -25.29
C ALA A 96 -0.83 -1.41 -25.99
N GLY A 97 0.22 -0.60 -25.90
CA GLY A 97 0.23 0.76 -26.46
C GLY A 97 -0.69 1.75 -25.71
N VAL A 98 -1.09 1.40 -24.47
CA VAL A 98 -1.95 2.21 -23.62
C VAL A 98 -1.09 2.98 -22.62
N SER A 99 -1.43 4.24 -22.36
CA SER A 99 -0.65 5.09 -21.44
C SER A 99 -0.56 4.48 -20.03
N THR A 100 0.66 4.15 -19.59
CA THR A 100 0.94 3.57 -18.25
C THR A 100 0.56 4.50 -17.08
N LYS A 101 0.35 5.78 -17.36
CA LYS A 101 -0.12 6.80 -16.41
C LYS A 101 -1.60 6.67 -16.06
N LEU A 102 -2.35 5.82 -16.77
CA LEU A 102 -3.77 5.56 -16.53
C LEU A 102 -4.02 4.72 -15.27
N LYS A 103 -3.00 4.01 -14.78
CA LYS A 103 -2.98 3.34 -13.48
C LYS A 103 -2.10 4.14 -12.50
N SER A 104 -2.74 4.61 -11.42
CA SER A 104 -2.04 5.11 -10.24
C SER A 104 -1.49 3.91 -9.47
N THR A 105 -0.38 3.34 -9.95
CA THR A 105 0.40 2.38 -9.16
C THR A 105 1.38 3.20 -8.32
N ASN A 106 1.35 3.04 -7.00
CA ASN A 106 2.46 3.49 -6.16
C ASN A 106 3.63 2.52 -6.43
N PRO A 107 4.68 2.91 -7.17
CA PRO A 107 5.75 1.99 -7.55
C PRO A 107 6.55 1.46 -6.35
N LYS A 108 6.38 2.08 -5.17
CA LYS A 108 6.92 1.59 -3.89
C LYS A 108 5.82 0.88 -3.09
N SER A 109 5.16 -0.10 -3.69
CA SER A 109 4.25 -1.00 -2.98
C SER A 109 5.00 -2.22 -2.50
N GLY A 110 5.33 -2.28 -1.21
CA GLY A 110 6.13 -3.33 -0.60
C GLY A 110 6.65 -2.91 0.77
N PHE A 111 7.60 -3.66 1.30
CA PHE A 111 8.29 -3.33 2.55
C PHE A 111 9.79 -3.56 2.43
N HIS A 112 10.56 -2.87 3.26
CA HIS A 112 11.98 -3.11 3.43
C HIS A 112 12.22 -4.13 4.54
N MET A 113 13.27 -4.92 4.39
CA MET A 113 13.72 -5.87 5.40
C MET A 113 15.24 -5.87 5.53
N ASN A 114 15.70 -6.26 6.71
CA ASN A 114 17.11 -6.44 7.07
C ASN A 114 17.20 -7.54 8.13
N SER A 115 18.35 -8.18 8.27
CA SER A 115 18.65 -9.10 9.36
C SER A 115 20.13 -8.99 9.74
N PHE A 116 20.44 -9.24 11.00
CA PHE A 116 21.83 -9.48 11.43
C PHE A 116 22.23 -10.97 11.29
N ASP A 117 21.28 -11.85 11.02
CA ASP A 117 21.49 -13.27 10.79
C ASP A 117 21.45 -13.57 9.30
N LEU A 118 22.16 -14.62 8.92
CA LEU A 118 22.07 -15.17 7.58
C LEU A 118 20.82 -16.07 7.50
N ILE A 119 19.72 -15.52 7.01
CA ILE A 119 18.42 -16.20 6.95
C ILE A 119 18.15 -16.68 5.53
N PRO A 120 18.00 -18.00 5.30
CA PRO A 120 17.48 -18.52 4.05
C PRO A 120 16.01 -18.13 3.88
N MET A 121 15.70 -17.49 2.76
CA MET A 121 14.36 -17.05 2.39
C MET A 121 14.02 -17.56 0.99
N VAL A 122 12.74 -17.80 0.70
CA VAL A 122 12.29 -18.12 -0.66
C VAL A 122 11.53 -16.91 -1.21
N VAL A 123 12.10 -16.27 -2.23
CA VAL A 123 11.50 -15.13 -2.94
C VAL A 123 11.14 -15.56 -4.35
N ASN A 124 9.85 -15.58 -4.68
CA ASN A 124 9.36 -16.01 -6.00
C ASN A 124 9.91 -17.39 -6.43
N GLY A 125 9.91 -18.34 -5.49
CA GLY A 125 10.39 -19.71 -5.69
C GLY A 125 11.91 -19.86 -5.76
N LYS A 126 12.68 -18.78 -5.55
CA LYS A 126 14.14 -18.83 -5.50
C LYS A 126 14.64 -18.68 -4.08
N VAL A 127 15.54 -19.56 -3.66
CA VAL A 127 16.24 -19.43 -2.39
C VAL A 127 17.19 -18.23 -2.49
N VAL A 128 17.09 -17.34 -1.51
CA VAL A 128 17.86 -16.13 -1.36
C VAL A 128 18.38 -16.10 0.08
N GLU A 129 19.67 -15.89 0.22
CA GLU A 129 20.35 -15.78 1.50
C GLU A 129 21.25 -14.53 1.39
N ILE A 130 21.02 -13.55 2.27
CA ILE A 130 21.66 -12.23 2.17
C ILE A 130 22.31 -11.91 3.50
N ASP A 131 23.62 -11.71 3.44
CA ASP A 131 24.37 -11.02 4.50
C ASP A 131 24.17 -9.51 4.29
N PHE A 132 23.37 -8.87 5.14
CA PHE A 132 23.02 -7.46 4.99
C PHE A 132 24.16 -6.56 5.47
N PRO A 133 24.78 -5.75 4.59
CA PRO A 133 25.74 -4.76 5.03
C PRO A 133 25.08 -3.67 5.89
N ASP A 134 25.88 -2.97 6.70
CA ASP A 134 25.41 -1.78 7.43
C ASP A 134 24.78 -0.78 6.46
N ARG A 135 23.66 -0.18 6.88
CA ARG A 135 22.88 0.81 6.09
C ARG A 135 22.23 0.26 4.82
N CYS A 136 22.17 -1.06 4.64
CA CYS A 136 21.44 -1.69 3.54
C CYS A 136 20.06 -2.21 3.97
N ALA A 137 19.21 -2.47 3.00
CA ALA A 137 17.93 -3.15 3.19
C ALA A 137 17.50 -3.78 1.87
N LEU A 138 16.81 -4.92 1.93
CA LEU A 138 16.18 -5.52 0.76
C LEU A 138 14.73 -5.04 0.70
N PHE A 139 14.31 -4.56 -0.47
CA PHE A 139 12.92 -4.22 -0.73
C PHE A 139 12.19 -5.42 -1.35
N ILE A 140 11.08 -5.83 -0.74
CA ILE A 140 10.17 -6.85 -1.27
C ILE A 140 8.91 -6.18 -1.77
N HIS A 141 8.69 -6.26 -3.08
CA HIS A 141 7.48 -5.73 -3.71
C HIS A 141 6.24 -6.52 -3.29
N ALA A 142 5.09 -5.87 -3.18
CA ALA A 142 3.83 -6.47 -2.72
C ALA A 142 3.32 -7.61 -3.61
N ASN A 143 3.76 -7.65 -4.88
CA ASN A 143 3.43 -8.70 -5.84
C ASN A 143 4.43 -9.88 -5.81
N SER A 144 5.47 -9.80 -4.99
CA SER A 144 6.39 -10.91 -4.76
C SER A 144 5.86 -11.83 -3.67
N THR A 145 6.16 -13.12 -3.81
CA THR A 145 6.04 -14.09 -2.73
C THR A 145 7.31 -14.06 -1.88
N LEU A 146 7.15 -14.18 -0.57
CA LEU A 146 8.23 -14.27 0.41
C LEU A 146 7.85 -15.33 1.44
N GLU A 147 8.70 -16.33 1.57
CA GLU A 147 8.59 -17.40 2.57
C GLU A 147 9.87 -17.45 3.39
N VAL A 148 9.72 -17.71 4.68
CA VAL A 148 10.80 -17.84 5.67
C VAL A 148 10.48 -19.01 6.58
N GLU A 149 11.50 -19.61 7.19
CA GLU A 149 11.31 -20.70 8.15
C GLU A 149 10.46 -20.23 9.35
N LYS A 150 9.69 -21.16 9.94
CA LYS A 150 8.64 -20.82 10.92
C LYS A 150 9.18 -20.33 12.27
N ASP A 151 10.41 -20.71 12.58
CA ASP A 151 11.14 -20.37 13.80
C ASP A 151 11.84 -19.01 13.72
N VAL A 152 11.91 -18.40 12.54
CA VAL A 152 12.38 -17.01 12.39
C VAL A 152 11.44 -16.04 13.12
N LEU A 153 12.00 -15.20 13.98
CA LEU A 153 11.29 -14.11 14.65
C LEU A 153 11.17 -12.91 13.73
N ILE A 154 9.94 -12.46 13.47
CA ILE A 154 9.68 -11.26 12.67
C ILE A 154 9.60 -10.04 13.58
N VAL A 155 10.50 -9.09 13.41
CA VAL A 155 10.51 -7.83 14.16
C VAL A 155 9.99 -6.70 13.29
N GLY A 156 8.81 -6.19 13.60
CA GLY A 156 8.24 -5.03 12.89
C GLY A 156 8.76 -3.72 13.46
N VAL A 157 9.44 -2.91 12.65
CA VAL A 157 10.03 -1.61 13.08
C VAL A 157 9.35 -0.42 12.41
N GLU A 158 9.32 0.75 13.06
CA GLU A 158 8.51 1.89 12.62
C GLU A 158 8.83 2.40 11.22
N ASN A 159 10.13 2.49 10.88
CA ASN A 159 10.57 3.19 9.69
C ASN A 159 11.85 2.62 9.08
N PHE A 160 12.16 3.10 7.88
CA PHE A 160 13.35 2.74 7.13
C PHE A 160 14.69 3.02 7.85
N THR A 161 14.75 4.05 8.71
CA THR A 161 15.98 4.33 9.50
C THR A 161 16.27 3.19 10.46
N ASN A 162 15.24 2.68 11.15
CA ASN A 162 15.37 1.52 12.03
C ASN A 162 15.78 0.25 11.26
N ILE A 163 15.24 0.04 10.05
CA ILE A 163 15.66 -1.09 9.19
C ILE A 163 17.13 -1.00 8.81
N THR A 164 17.56 0.14 8.28
CA THR A 164 18.93 0.30 7.77
C THR A 164 19.99 0.29 8.87
N ARG A 165 19.58 0.53 10.12
CA ARG A 165 20.48 0.49 11.28
C ARG A 165 20.14 -0.67 12.23
N ALA A 166 19.53 -1.74 11.73
CA ALA A 166 19.20 -2.93 12.51
C ALA A 166 20.42 -3.53 13.24
N LEU A 167 21.60 -3.51 12.60
CA LEU A 167 22.86 -3.98 13.20
C LEU A 167 23.24 -3.23 14.49
N SER A 168 23.04 -1.91 14.53
CA SER A 168 23.32 -1.09 15.73
C SER A 168 22.43 -1.47 16.92
N GLN A 169 21.21 -1.92 16.63
CA GLN A 169 20.21 -2.30 17.62
C GLN A 169 20.41 -3.73 18.12
N LYS A 170 21.33 -4.53 17.56
CA LYS A 170 21.52 -5.95 17.92
C LYS A 170 21.65 -6.19 19.43
N LYS A 171 22.27 -5.27 20.16
CA LYS A 171 22.53 -5.40 21.62
C LYS A 171 21.27 -5.44 22.48
N ILE A 172 20.14 -4.91 22.01
CA ILE A 172 18.88 -4.93 22.74
C ILE A 172 18.01 -6.15 22.38
N PHE A 173 18.43 -6.94 21.40
CA PHE A 173 17.76 -8.16 20.97
C PHE A 173 18.52 -9.39 21.44
N ASP A 174 18.23 -9.82 22.67
CA ASP A 174 18.75 -11.07 23.23
C ASP A 174 17.73 -12.21 23.03
N TYR A 175 17.61 -12.66 21.77
CA TYR A 175 16.75 -13.76 21.37
C TYR A 175 17.58 -14.90 20.77
N GLU A 176 17.17 -16.14 21.03
CA GLU A 176 17.82 -17.33 20.45
C GLU A 176 17.41 -17.56 18.99
N GLU A 177 16.23 -17.10 18.60
CA GLU A 177 15.72 -17.19 17.23
C GLU A 177 16.48 -16.28 16.26
N GLN A 178 16.57 -16.69 15.00
CA GLN A 178 17.03 -15.78 13.94
C GLN A 178 16.01 -14.64 13.76
N ILE A 179 16.51 -13.41 13.59
CA ILE A 179 15.65 -12.21 13.57
C ILE A 179 15.61 -11.59 12.18
N LEU A 180 14.40 -11.47 11.62
CA LEU A 180 14.14 -10.68 10.41
C LEU A 180 13.42 -9.38 10.77
N PHE A 181 14.09 -8.24 10.59
CA PHE A 181 13.50 -6.92 10.72
C PHE A 181 12.71 -6.55 9.47
N VAL A 182 11.49 -6.05 9.63
CA VAL A 182 10.61 -5.65 8.53
C VAL A 182 9.93 -4.31 8.82
N GLU A 183 9.94 -3.41 7.84
CA GLU A 183 9.36 -2.08 7.99
C GLU A 183 7.83 -2.15 8.14
N ARG A 184 7.31 -1.45 9.15
CA ARG A 184 5.89 -1.33 9.43
C ARG A 184 5.17 -0.72 8.24
N SER A 185 4.26 -1.50 7.65
CA SER A 185 3.48 -1.07 6.50
C SER A 185 2.20 -1.90 6.36
N LYS A 186 1.24 -1.40 5.56
CA LYS A 186 0.07 -2.20 5.17
C LYS A 186 0.43 -3.51 4.43
N TYR A 187 1.62 -3.55 3.83
CA TYR A 187 2.11 -4.73 3.10
C TYR A 187 2.64 -5.77 4.08
N LEU A 188 3.34 -5.35 5.15
CA LEU A 188 3.70 -6.22 6.27
C LEU A 188 2.45 -6.84 6.90
N GLN A 189 1.41 -6.04 7.17
CA GLN A 189 0.13 -6.55 7.68
C GLN A 189 -0.47 -7.65 6.80
N THR A 190 -0.41 -7.46 5.47
CA THR A 190 -0.92 -8.44 4.50
C THR A 190 -0.07 -9.71 4.49
N TRP A 191 1.25 -9.59 4.59
CA TRP A 191 2.17 -10.71 4.63
C TRP A 191 2.06 -11.50 5.94
N LEU A 192 1.97 -10.82 7.09
CA LEU A 192 1.79 -11.45 8.42
C LEU A 192 0.54 -12.32 8.50
N LYS A 193 -0.53 -12.02 7.75
CA LYS A 193 -1.73 -12.87 7.69
C LYS A 193 -1.47 -14.24 7.06
N LYS A 194 -0.40 -14.38 6.28
CA LYS A 194 -0.07 -15.58 5.49
C LYS A 194 0.96 -16.48 6.18
N ILE A 195 1.65 -15.99 7.20
CA ILE A 195 2.75 -16.71 7.87
C ILE A 195 2.45 -16.97 9.35
N PRO A 196 2.91 -18.10 9.92
CA PRO A 196 2.65 -18.45 11.31
C PRO A 196 3.70 -17.92 12.30
N ASN A 197 4.76 -17.25 11.82
CA ASN A 197 5.90 -16.82 12.62
C ASN A 197 5.51 -15.96 13.83
N LYS A 198 6.29 -16.09 14.91
CA LYS A 198 6.26 -15.13 16.01
C LYS A 198 6.51 -13.73 15.47
N TYR A 199 5.78 -12.76 16.02
CA TYR A 199 5.91 -11.36 15.67
C TYR A 199 6.18 -10.54 16.92
N LEU A 200 7.23 -9.74 16.84
CA LEU A 200 7.63 -8.79 17.86
C LEU A 200 7.47 -7.38 17.28
N HIS A 201 6.56 -6.61 17.84
CA HIS A 201 6.34 -5.23 17.43
C HIS A 201 7.33 -4.32 18.15
N PHE A 202 8.27 -3.75 17.41
CA PHE A 202 9.23 -2.79 17.93
C PHE A 202 8.85 -1.39 17.44
N GLY A 203 7.95 -0.77 18.20
CA GLY A 203 7.47 0.59 17.97
C GLY A 203 8.04 1.60 18.97
N ASP A 204 7.64 2.85 18.83
CA ASP A 204 7.95 3.90 19.81
C ASP A 204 7.39 3.57 21.19
N PHE A 205 8.10 3.97 22.24
CA PHE A 205 7.67 3.78 23.63
C PHE A 205 6.80 4.96 24.07
N ASP A 206 5.67 5.08 23.38
CA ASP A 206 4.68 6.13 23.58
C ASP A 206 3.25 5.61 23.37
N PHE A 207 2.25 6.47 23.59
CA PHE A 207 0.85 6.07 23.41
C PHE A 207 0.47 5.85 21.93
N ALA A 208 1.17 6.46 20.98
CA ALA A 208 0.88 6.30 19.56
C ALA A 208 1.37 4.93 19.04
N GLY A 209 2.59 4.53 19.39
CA GLY A 209 3.17 3.22 19.07
C GLY A 209 2.36 2.08 19.67
N ILE A 210 1.95 2.21 20.94
CA ILE A 210 1.07 1.23 21.60
C ILE A 210 -0.27 1.12 20.85
N GLU A 211 -0.90 2.25 20.52
CA GLU A 211 -2.15 2.25 19.77
C GLU A 211 -1.99 1.61 18.39
N ILE A 212 -0.94 1.95 17.64
CA ILE A 212 -0.65 1.34 16.34
C ILE A 212 -0.55 -0.19 16.45
N TYR A 213 0.15 -0.71 17.47
CA TYR A 213 0.21 -2.15 17.69
C TYR A 213 -1.17 -2.75 17.96
N GLN A 214 -1.92 -2.14 18.88
CA GLN A 214 -3.23 -2.64 19.31
C GLN A 214 -4.25 -2.65 18.17
N THR A 215 -4.34 -1.61 17.35
CA THR A 215 -5.38 -1.52 16.31
C THR A 215 -4.96 -2.05 14.96
N GLN A 216 -3.67 -2.06 14.63
CA GLN A 216 -3.22 -2.47 13.28
C GLN A 216 -2.59 -3.86 13.24
N TYR A 217 -2.03 -4.35 14.35
CA TYR A 217 -1.28 -5.60 14.37
C TYR A 217 -1.91 -6.67 15.26
N LEU A 218 -2.42 -6.33 16.44
CA LEU A 218 -2.86 -7.31 17.43
C LEU A 218 -3.88 -8.33 16.90
N ASP A 219 -4.85 -7.93 16.08
CA ASP A 219 -5.82 -8.87 15.48
C ASP A 219 -5.21 -9.79 14.41
N ILE A 220 -4.15 -9.33 13.74
CA ILE A 220 -3.43 -10.07 12.71
C ILE A 220 -2.52 -11.13 13.33
N VAL A 221 -1.81 -10.75 14.39
CA VAL A 221 -0.81 -11.60 15.03
C VAL A 221 -1.35 -12.35 16.24
N LYS A 222 -2.43 -11.90 16.87
CA LYS A 222 -3.08 -12.60 17.99
C LYS A 222 -2.06 -13.01 19.05
N ASN A 223 -2.09 -14.27 19.48
CA ASN A 223 -1.22 -14.84 20.52
C ASN A 223 0.24 -15.08 20.10
N ARG A 224 0.59 -14.97 18.81
CA ARG A 224 2.00 -15.01 18.35
C ARG A 224 2.63 -13.61 18.31
N GLY A 225 1.86 -12.57 18.65
CA GLY A 225 2.30 -11.19 18.73
C GLY A 225 2.71 -10.76 20.13
N SER A 226 3.77 -9.97 20.22
CA SER A 226 4.15 -9.25 21.45
C SER A 226 4.66 -7.84 21.12
N TYR A 227 4.67 -6.96 22.11
CA TYR A 227 5.29 -5.64 22.01
C TYR A 227 6.70 -5.72 22.61
N PHE A 228 7.71 -5.25 21.88
CA PHE A 228 9.07 -5.24 22.38
C PHE A 228 9.22 -4.19 23.48
N ILE A 229 9.67 -4.63 24.65
CA ILE A 229 9.89 -3.78 25.82
C ILE A 229 11.25 -4.18 26.42
N PRO A 230 12.32 -3.41 26.18
CA PRO A 230 13.64 -3.74 26.72
C PRO A 230 13.64 -3.62 28.24
N GLU A 231 14.50 -4.38 28.91
CA GLU A 231 14.57 -4.38 30.38
C GLU A 231 14.89 -2.99 30.95
N SER A 232 15.73 -2.22 30.24
CA SER A 232 16.18 -0.87 30.61
C SER A 232 15.14 0.24 30.37
N ILE A 233 13.97 -0.07 29.80
CA ILE A 233 13.04 0.95 29.28
C ILE A 233 12.63 2.00 30.33
N GLU A 234 12.52 1.61 31.60
CA GLU A 234 12.11 2.53 32.67
C GLU A 234 13.19 3.59 32.94
N GLU A 235 14.45 3.17 32.95
CA GLU A 235 15.60 4.07 33.10
C GLU A 235 15.77 4.94 31.85
N ASP A 236 15.65 4.35 30.67
CA ASP A 236 15.78 5.05 29.40
C ASP A 236 14.73 6.16 29.23
N ILE A 237 13.46 5.89 29.55
CA ILE A 237 12.39 6.91 29.54
C ILE A 237 12.65 8.00 30.59
N LYS A 238 13.10 7.62 31.78
CA LYS A 238 13.38 8.56 32.86
C LYS A 238 14.50 9.53 32.50
N GLU A 239 15.58 9.03 31.89
CA GLU A 239 16.77 9.84 31.57
C GLU A 239 16.64 10.60 30.26
N LYS A 240 16.09 9.97 29.22
CA LYS A 240 16.13 10.46 27.83
C LYS A 240 14.77 10.74 27.22
N GLY A 241 13.69 10.40 27.93
CA GLY A 241 12.34 10.59 27.40
C GLY A 241 11.92 12.05 27.24
N ILE A 242 10.94 12.25 26.37
CA ILE A 242 10.45 13.54 25.87
C ILE A 242 9.14 13.90 26.57
N THR A 243 9.17 14.94 27.42
CA THR A 243 8.00 15.39 28.19
C THR A 243 6.93 16.05 27.30
N ASP A 244 7.35 16.84 26.30
CA ASP A 244 6.41 17.56 25.43
C ASP A 244 5.57 16.60 24.58
N LEU A 245 6.19 15.53 24.08
CA LEU A 245 5.51 14.49 23.32
C LEU A 245 4.50 13.74 24.20
N TYR A 246 4.86 13.39 25.44
CA TYR A 246 3.91 12.86 26.44
C TYR A 246 2.67 13.76 26.60
N ARG A 247 2.88 15.08 26.77
CA ARG A 247 1.77 16.03 26.97
C ARG A 247 0.82 16.07 25.78
N ILE A 248 1.35 16.07 24.56
CA ILE A 248 0.56 16.03 23.32
C ILE A 248 -0.22 14.72 23.22
N HIS A 249 0.45 13.60 23.50
CA HIS A 249 -0.13 12.26 23.36
C HIS A 249 -1.17 11.95 24.44
N LYS A 250 -0.99 12.45 25.67
CA LYS A 250 -1.91 12.20 26.79
C LYS A 250 -3.35 12.62 26.49
N GLU A 251 -3.53 13.78 25.88
CA GLU A 251 -4.87 14.27 25.51
C GLU A 251 -5.43 13.50 24.30
N LYS A 252 -4.59 13.23 23.29
CA LYS A 252 -5.00 12.54 22.06
C LYS A 252 -5.41 11.08 22.30
N TYR A 253 -4.68 10.36 23.14
CA TYR A 253 -4.87 8.93 23.42
C TYR A 253 -5.49 8.71 24.82
N LYS A 254 -6.38 9.61 25.22
CA LYS A 254 -7.07 9.53 26.51
C LYS A 254 -7.86 8.23 26.61
N GLY A 255 -7.55 7.42 27.62
CA GLY A 255 -8.19 6.11 27.84
C GLY A 255 -7.45 4.93 27.23
N ILE A 256 -6.26 5.13 26.64
CA ILE A 256 -5.41 4.02 26.21
C ILE A 256 -5.14 3.05 27.37
N SER A 257 -5.35 1.76 27.10
CA SER A 257 -5.21 0.69 28.08
C SER A 257 -4.95 -0.63 27.34
N SER A 258 -4.45 -1.63 28.04
CA SER A 258 -4.17 -2.96 27.46
C SER A 258 -4.40 -4.04 28.50
N ASP A 259 -4.94 -5.18 28.04
CA ASP A 259 -5.04 -6.41 28.84
C ASP A 259 -3.71 -7.18 28.88
N ASN A 260 -2.80 -6.89 27.94
CA ASN A 260 -1.45 -7.45 27.95
C ASN A 260 -0.65 -6.80 29.09
N VAL A 261 -0.10 -7.65 29.98
CA VAL A 261 0.61 -7.22 31.20
C VAL A 261 1.83 -6.36 30.88
N ASP A 262 2.59 -6.70 29.84
CA ASP A 262 3.82 -5.98 29.48
C ASP A 262 3.48 -4.60 28.89
N VAL A 263 2.50 -4.53 27.98
CA VAL A 263 2.02 -3.25 27.44
C VAL A 263 1.42 -2.38 28.55
N LYS A 264 0.67 -2.98 29.49
CA LYS A 264 0.13 -2.28 30.65
C LYS A 264 1.24 -1.73 31.56
N ARG A 265 2.33 -2.49 31.75
CA ARG A 265 3.54 -2.03 32.45
C ARG A 265 4.16 -0.83 31.72
N LEU A 266 4.30 -0.88 30.39
CA LEU A 266 4.83 0.24 29.60
C LEU A 266 3.97 1.50 29.74
N ILE A 267 2.64 1.39 29.64
CA ILE A 267 1.71 2.51 29.86
C ILE A 267 1.92 3.13 31.25
N LYS A 268 2.15 2.31 32.27
CA LYS A 268 2.43 2.77 33.62
C LYS A 268 3.75 3.54 33.68
N ILE A 269 4.84 2.99 33.13
CA ILE A 269 6.17 3.62 33.09
C ILE A 269 6.10 5.00 32.42
N ILE A 270 5.42 5.11 31.27
CA ILE A 270 5.23 6.38 30.55
C ILE A 270 4.48 7.40 31.41
N ASN A 271 3.42 6.98 32.11
CA ASN A 271 2.62 7.88 32.95
C ASN A 271 3.33 8.31 34.24
N ASP A 272 4.08 7.41 34.87
CA ASP A 272 4.84 7.70 36.09
C ASP A 272 5.94 8.72 35.79
N ASN A 273 6.67 8.54 34.69
CA ASN A 273 7.75 9.42 34.27
C ASN A 273 7.26 10.68 33.54
N LYS A 274 6.02 10.68 33.03
CA LYS A 274 5.43 11.74 32.19
C LYS A 274 6.29 12.06 30.97
N ARG A 275 6.89 11.02 30.39
CA ARG A 275 7.84 11.08 29.28
C ARG A 275 7.60 9.88 28.36
N THR A 276 7.88 10.07 27.08
CA THR A 276 7.83 9.04 26.04
C THR A 276 9.21 8.90 25.40
N LEU A 277 9.50 7.79 24.74
CA LEU A 277 10.80 7.56 24.11
C LEU A 277 10.62 7.04 22.69
N GLU A 278 11.29 7.67 21.73
CA GLU A 278 11.28 7.23 20.33
C GLU A 278 12.21 6.03 20.14
N GLN A 279 11.87 5.15 19.20
CA GLN A 279 12.62 3.93 18.90
C GLN A 279 14.09 4.22 18.53
N GLU A 280 14.34 5.37 17.88
CA GLU A 280 15.65 5.82 17.41
C GLU A 280 16.71 5.92 18.51
N PHE A 281 16.29 5.98 19.78
CA PHE A 281 17.19 5.95 20.93
C PHE A 281 18.12 4.73 20.92
N TYR A 282 17.67 3.58 20.42
CA TYR A 282 18.43 2.34 20.44
C TYR A 282 19.36 2.14 19.22
N ILE A 283 19.55 3.18 18.39
CA ILE A 283 20.32 3.09 17.16
C ILE A 283 21.70 3.77 17.22
#